data_AF-A0A1M5VVK1-F1
#
_entry.id   AF-A0A1M5VVK1-F1
#
_cell.length_a   1.000
_cell.length_b   1.000
_cell.length_c   1.000
_cell.angle_alpha   90.00
_cell.angle_beta   90.00
_cell.angle_gamma   90.00
#
_symmetry.space_group_name_H-M   'P 1'
#
loop_
_entity.id
_entity.type
_entity.pdbx_description
1 polymer ?
#
loop_
_entity_poly.entity_id
_entity_poly.type
_entity_poly.pdbx_seq_one_letter_code
_entity_poly.pdbx_strand_id
1 'polypeptide(L)'
;MQPLCGKRRLQFSYPSWLPFGSLFYCLLIPLGLCISKLNSGYSTLSQTAVYSAIMLYPALCDLTCIFLDNETDEDFVLSDNPVVCQNPLLEKFTACNCSGFATRGLQIFIPLTPRRVVCLYDSEVYKFPHKSLVHIYSKKDVIALNNLQFINAENNVYFKASNIDIPMYLDSWKVYVEKQPSPVRTLKVPDNPDALIILSSIVLPMIDFKLSIFSIKSEMLRIAYQGNPDFLWTWIRNPIWHGWCMEFFDQVNAGKRNWMDFDKFYEEKMKSVPKDILQVNLCHPQ
;
A
#
# COMPACT_ATOMS: atom_id res chain seq x y z
N MET A 1 44.71 -9.97 -9.03
CA MET A 1 43.28 -10.26 -9.19
C MET A 1 42.99 -11.63 -8.62
N GLN A 2 42.38 -11.68 -7.43
CA GLN A 2 41.88 -12.91 -6.81
C GLN A 2 40.36 -12.73 -6.59
N PRO A 3 39.54 -13.76 -6.82
CA PRO A 3 38.12 -13.70 -6.51
C PRO A 3 37.95 -13.86 -4.99
N LEU A 4 37.40 -12.83 -4.34
CA LEU A 4 36.99 -12.93 -2.94
C LEU A 4 35.71 -13.78 -2.85
N CYS A 5 35.92 -15.09 -2.68
CA CYS A 5 34.91 -16.02 -2.18
C CYS A 5 34.65 -15.72 -0.69
N GLY A 6 33.53 -15.06 -0.40
CA GLY A 6 33.05 -14.84 0.96
C GLY A 6 31.59 -15.23 1.04
N LYS A 7 31.28 -16.48 1.40
CA LYS A 7 29.95 -16.89 1.86
C LYS A 7 29.65 -16.17 3.18
N ARG A 8 29.13 -14.94 3.13
CA ARG A 8 28.42 -14.36 4.28
C ARG A 8 27.00 -14.89 4.27
N ARG A 9 26.76 -15.89 5.10
CA ARG A 9 25.41 -16.28 5.51
C ARG A 9 24.89 -15.15 6.39
N LEU A 10 24.23 -14.15 5.81
CA LEU A 10 23.41 -13.22 6.57
C LEU A 10 22.18 -13.99 7.06
N GLN A 11 22.32 -14.60 8.22
CA GLN A 11 21.19 -15.07 9.00
C GLN A 11 20.46 -13.81 9.49
N PHE A 12 19.42 -13.38 8.75
CA PHE A 12 18.39 -12.55 9.35
C PHE A 12 17.58 -13.46 10.27
N SER A 13 18.00 -13.52 11.54
CA SER A 13 17.11 -13.92 12.62
C SER A 13 16.00 -12.88 12.69
N TYR A 14 14.84 -13.19 12.11
CA TYR A 14 13.60 -12.53 12.53
C TYR A 14 13.51 -12.66 14.05
N PRO A 15 13.23 -11.58 14.80
CA PRO A 15 12.90 -11.72 16.21
C PRO A 15 11.73 -12.70 16.31
N SER A 16 11.90 -13.77 17.08
CA SER A 16 10.88 -14.78 17.39
C SER A 16 9.62 -14.22 18.08
N TRP A 17 9.54 -12.90 18.22
CA TRP A 17 8.51 -12.14 18.93
C TRP A 17 7.65 -11.29 17.99
N LEU A 18 7.99 -11.13 16.70
CA LEU A 18 6.99 -10.66 15.74
C LEU A 18 6.00 -11.80 15.55
N PRO A 19 4.75 -11.70 16.04
CA PRO A 19 3.79 -12.76 15.84
C PRO A 19 3.60 -12.90 14.34
N PHE A 20 3.58 -14.13 13.83
CA PHE A 20 3.20 -14.45 12.45
C PHE A 20 1.93 -13.71 11.97
N GLY A 21 1.09 -13.23 12.90
CA GLY A 21 -0.07 -12.38 12.66
C GLY A 21 0.23 -11.00 12.03
N SER A 22 1.31 -10.29 12.38
CA SER A 22 1.44 -8.85 12.04
C SER A 22 1.79 -8.56 10.57
N LEU A 23 2.20 -9.56 9.79
CA LEU A 23 2.32 -9.48 8.32
C LEU A 23 1.23 -10.30 7.62
N PHE A 24 0.59 -11.23 8.34
CA PHE A 24 -0.49 -12.07 7.84
C PHE A 24 -1.70 -11.21 7.43
N TYR A 25 -2.17 -10.26 8.23
CA TYR A 25 -3.53 -9.72 8.04
C TYR A 25 -3.69 -8.60 7.01
N CYS A 26 -2.68 -7.75 6.77
CA CYS A 26 -2.73 -6.73 5.71
C CYS A 26 -2.53 -7.31 4.30
N LEU A 27 -1.90 -8.50 4.20
CA LEU A 27 -1.59 -9.16 2.94
C LEU A 27 -2.48 -10.38 2.66
N LEU A 28 -2.88 -11.18 3.66
CA LEU A 28 -3.60 -12.45 3.46
C LEU A 28 -5.11 -12.36 3.39
N ILE A 29 -5.76 -11.27 3.80
CA ILE A 29 -7.15 -11.10 3.38
C ILE A 29 -7.18 -10.95 1.85
N PRO A 30 -6.38 -10.05 1.24
CA PRO A 30 -6.19 -10.04 -0.22
C PRO A 30 -5.65 -11.36 -0.79
N LEU A 31 -4.65 -12.00 -0.13
CA LEU A 31 -4.05 -13.24 -0.63
C LEU A 31 -4.99 -14.45 -0.52
N GLY A 32 -5.80 -14.54 0.55
CA GLY A 32 -6.79 -15.59 0.78
C GLY A 32 -7.98 -15.46 -0.16
N LEU A 33 -8.37 -14.22 -0.52
CA LEU A 33 -9.28 -13.93 -1.62
C LEU A 33 -8.70 -14.38 -2.97
N CYS A 34 -7.41 -14.14 -3.20
CA CYS A 34 -6.72 -14.54 -4.42
C CYS A 34 -6.58 -16.08 -4.54
N ILE A 35 -6.23 -16.76 -3.45
CA ILE A 35 -6.02 -18.22 -3.38
C ILE A 35 -7.35 -18.99 -3.48
N SER A 36 -8.40 -18.59 -2.75
CA SER A 36 -9.72 -19.24 -2.83
C SER A 36 -10.30 -19.19 -4.25
N LYS A 37 -10.03 -18.11 -4.99
CA LYS A 37 -10.57 -17.91 -6.34
C LYS A 37 -9.68 -18.40 -7.49
N LEU A 38 -8.37 -18.57 -7.27
CA LEU A 38 -7.54 -19.43 -8.15
C LEU A 38 -8.11 -20.86 -8.22
N ASN A 39 -8.66 -21.37 -7.12
CA ASN A 39 -9.35 -22.67 -7.10
C ASN A 39 -10.76 -22.63 -7.72
N SER A 40 -11.35 -21.43 -7.92
CA SER A 40 -12.72 -21.24 -8.42
C SER A 40 -12.81 -21.09 -9.95
N GLY A 41 -11.70 -21.20 -10.67
CA GLY A 41 -11.70 -21.23 -12.14
C GLY A 41 -11.80 -19.86 -12.85
N TYR A 42 -11.46 -18.76 -12.18
CA TYR A 42 -11.18 -17.50 -12.91
C TYR A 42 -10.01 -17.76 -13.86
N SER A 43 -10.30 -17.75 -15.15
CA SER A 43 -9.40 -18.31 -16.18
C SER A 43 -8.22 -17.40 -16.54
N THR A 44 -8.21 -16.15 -16.06
CA THR A 44 -7.20 -15.15 -16.43
C THR A 44 -6.81 -14.24 -15.26
N LEU A 45 -5.53 -13.89 -15.15
CA LEU A 45 -4.97 -12.99 -14.13
C LEU A 45 -5.70 -11.63 -14.06
N SER A 46 -6.18 -11.14 -15.20
CA SER A 46 -6.92 -9.88 -15.30
C SER A 46 -8.24 -9.90 -14.52
N GLN A 47 -8.97 -11.01 -14.53
CA GLN A 47 -10.22 -11.14 -13.77
C GLN A 47 -9.96 -11.12 -12.27
N THR A 48 -8.88 -11.77 -11.82
CA THR A 48 -8.46 -11.78 -10.41
C THR A 48 -8.06 -10.38 -9.93
N ALA A 49 -7.38 -9.59 -10.78
CA ALA A 49 -7.01 -8.22 -10.46
C ALA A 49 -8.24 -7.31 -10.30
N VAL A 50 -9.18 -7.36 -11.26
CA VAL A 50 -10.44 -6.59 -11.20
C VAL A 50 -11.25 -6.98 -9.96
N TYR A 51 -11.36 -8.28 -9.69
CA TYR A 51 -12.06 -8.76 -8.51
C TYR A 51 -11.40 -8.25 -7.23
N SER A 52 -10.08 -8.35 -7.11
CA SER A 52 -9.34 -7.85 -5.94
C SER A 52 -9.57 -6.36 -5.73
N ALA A 53 -9.60 -5.56 -6.80
CA ALA A 53 -9.92 -4.13 -6.73
C ALA A 53 -11.35 -3.88 -6.21
N ILE A 54 -12.35 -4.63 -6.68
CA ILE A 54 -13.74 -4.54 -6.20
C ILE A 54 -13.81 -4.87 -4.70
N MET A 55 -13.09 -5.89 -4.26
CA MET A 55 -13.08 -6.33 -2.86
C MET A 55 -12.42 -5.32 -1.92
N LEU A 56 -11.38 -4.64 -2.41
CA LEU A 56 -10.64 -3.63 -1.66
C LEU A 56 -11.32 -2.26 -1.69
N TYR A 57 -12.24 -2.03 -2.62
CA TYR A 57 -12.91 -0.76 -2.80
C TYR A 57 -13.53 -0.16 -1.51
N PRO A 58 -14.26 -0.93 -0.66
CA PRO A 58 -14.81 -0.36 0.57
C PRO A 58 -13.75 0.13 1.55
N ALA A 59 -12.57 -0.51 1.54
CA ALA A 59 -11.44 -0.11 2.37
C ALA A 59 -10.76 1.17 1.88
N LEU A 60 -11.21 1.77 0.77
CA LEU A 60 -10.69 3.04 0.24
C LEU A 60 -11.72 4.18 0.28
N CYS A 61 -13.00 3.88 0.48
CA CYS A 61 -14.09 4.86 0.36
C CYS A 61 -14.02 5.98 1.40
N ASP A 62 -13.39 5.72 2.55
CA ASP A 62 -13.17 6.68 3.63
C ASP A 62 -11.98 7.63 3.37
N LEU A 63 -11.13 7.35 2.38
CA LEU A 63 -10.06 8.26 2.01
C LEU A 63 -10.62 9.53 1.36
N THR A 64 -9.97 10.66 1.65
CA THR A 64 -10.26 11.93 0.99
C THR A 64 -9.51 11.99 -0.34
N CYS A 65 -10.23 12.30 -1.42
CA CYS A 65 -9.67 12.44 -2.76
C CYS A 65 -9.47 13.91 -3.13
N ILE A 66 -8.27 14.23 -3.64
CA ILE A 66 -7.86 15.57 -4.08
C ILE A 66 -7.02 15.48 -5.36
N PHE A 67 -6.89 16.61 -6.05
CA PHE A 67 -5.97 16.82 -7.16
C PHE A 67 -4.80 17.70 -6.72
N LEU A 68 -3.61 17.31 -7.14
CA LEU A 68 -2.38 18.07 -6.99
C LEU A 68 -1.96 18.59 -8.36
N ASP A 69 -2.01 19.91 -8.54
CA ASP A 69 -1.64 20.61 -9.77
C ASP A 69 -0.23 21.17 -9.65
N ASN A 70 0.65 20.77 -10.55
CA ASN A 70 2.05 21.13 -10.54
C ASN A 70 2.30 22.45 -11.26
N GLU A 71 2.67 23.47 -10.49
CA GLU A 71 3.00 24.82 -10.97
C GLU A 71 4.52 25.03 -11.10
N THR A 72 5.32 23.97 -11.01
CA THR A 72 6.78 24.04 -11.13
C THR A 72 7.24 23.87 -12.58
N ASP A 73 8.54 24.04 -12.81
CA ASP A 73 9.19 23.80 -14.10
C ASP A 73 9.54 22.32 -14.35
N GLU A 74 9.45 21.48 -13.32
CA GLU A 74 9.68 20.03 -13.37
C GLU A 74 8.35 19.33 -13.66
N ASP A 75 8.30 18.42 -14.62
CA ASP A 75 7.08 17.66 -14.90
C ASP A 75 6.98 16.39 -14.03
N PHE A 76 5.75 15.96 -13.76
CA PHE A 76 5.52 14.63 -13.21
C PHE A 76 5.88 13.55 -14.25
N VAL A 77 6.45 12.46 -13.75
CA VAL A 77 6.65 11.23 -14.52
C VAL A 77 5.55 10.21 -14.23
N LEU A 78 5.44 9.22 -15.10
CA LEU A 78 4.50 8.12 -14.99
C LEU A 78 5.27 6.82 -15.16
N SER A 79 5.13 5.84 -14.27
CA SER A 79 5.69 4.50 -14.50
C SER A 79 4.67 3.53 -15.11
N ASP A 80 5.14 2.35 -15.51
CA ASP A 80 4.27 1.21 -15.87
C ASP A 80 3.51 0.61 -14.68
N ASN A 81 3.81 1.04 -13.45
CA ASN A 81 3.06 0.75 -12.24
C ASN A 81 2.78 2.07 -11.48
N PRO A 82 1.80 2.88 -11.94
CA PRO A 82 1.72 4.29 -11.54
C PRO A 82 1.03 4.54 -10.20
N VAL A 83 0.32 3.55 -9.65
CA VAL A 83 -0.39 3.67 -8.38
C VAL A 83 0.59 3.40 -7.24
N VAL A 84 1.00 4.46 -6.54
CA VAL A 84 1.96 4.35 -5.44
C VAL A 84 1.28 4.57 -4.10
N CYS A 85 1.43 3.61 -3.19
CA CYS A 85 0.98 3.72 -1.82
C CYS A 85 2.15 4.12 -0.90
N GLN A 86 1.91 5.05 0.00
CA GLN A 86 2.85 5.50 1.03
C GLN A 86 2.15 5.61 2.37
N ASN A 87 2.91 5.46 3.46
CA ASN A 87 2.43 5.72 4.80
C ASN A 87 3.50 6.40 5.67
N PRO A 88 3.72 7.72 5.50
CA PRO A 88 4.68 8.47 6.29
C PRO A 88 4.43 8.43 7.81
N LEU A 89 3.19 8.11 8.25
CA LEU A 89 2.90 7.93 9.66
C LEU A 89 3.62 6.69 10.18
N LEU A 90 3.49 5.54 9.50
CA LEU A 90 4.02 4.27 9.96
C LEU A 90 5.46 4.00 9.56
N GLU A 91 5.98 4.68 8.53
CA GLU A 91 7.38 4.56 8.09
C GLU A 91 8.38 4.75 9.26
N LYS A 92 8.04 5.53 10.28
CA LYS A 92 8.91 5.79 11.45
C LYS A 92 8.85 4.70 12.53
N PHE A 93 7.87 3.81 12.48
CA PHE A 93 7.55 2.89 13.58
C PHE A 93 7.63 1.42 13.19
N THR A 94 7.62 1.12 11.89
CA THR A 94 7.63 -0.25 11.38
C THR A 94 8.85 -0.48 10.48
N ALA A 95 9.40 -1.69 10.51
CA ALA A 95 10.50 -2.10 9.63
C ALA A 95 10.06 -2.32 8.16
N CYS A 96 8.79 -2.06 7.85
CA CYS A 96 8.21 -2.18 6.52
C CYS A 96 7.24 -1.02 6.27
N ASN A 97 7.07 -0.63 5.00
CA ASN A 97 6.10 0.38 4.60
C ASN A 97 4.68 -0.21 4.74
N CYS A 98 4.04 -0.01 5.89
CA CYS A 98 2.70 -0.50 6.19
C CYS A 98 1.64 0.30 5.42
N SER A 99 1.55 0.02 4.12
CA SER A 99 0.72 0.71 3.14
C SER A 99 -0.51 -0.10 2.70
N GLY A 100 -1.01 -0.97 3.58
CA GLY A 100 -2.25 -1.72 3.33
C GLY A 100 -3.42 -0.77 3.11
N PHE A 101 -4.37 -1.17 2.26
CA PHE A 101 -5.47 -0.28 1.84
C PHE A 101 -6.37 0.20 3.00
N ALA A 102 -6.57 -0.65 4.00
CA ALA A 102 -7.30 -0.31 5.22
C ALA A 102 -6.42 0.32 6.31
N THR A 103 -5.12 0.54 6.07
CA THR A 103 -4.19 1.03 7.09
C THR A 103 -4.35 2.53 7.31
N ARG A 104 -4.29 2.95 8.57
CA ARG A 104 -4.31 4.33 9.01
C ARG A 104 -3.03 5.04 8.56
N GLY A 105 -3.18 6.25 8.01
CA GLY A 105 -2.09 7.03 7.43
C GLY A 105 -1.79 6.68 5.98
N LEU A 106 -2.63 5.90 5.31
CA LEU A 106 -2.45 5.61 3.89
C LEU A 106 -2.54 6.89 3.03
N GLN A 107 -1.61 7.01 2.11
CA GLN A 107 -1.62 7.94 1.00
C GLN A 107 -1.44 7.16 -0.30
N ILE A 108 -2.24 7.47 -1.33
CA ILE A 108 -2.15 6.88 -2.67
C ILE A 108 -1.96 8.02 -3.65
N PHE A 109 -0.96 7.90 -4.52
CA PHE A 109 -0.64 8.88 -5.56
C PHE A 109 -0.74 8.22 -6.93
N ILE A 110 -1.47 8.89 -7.84
CA ILE A 110 -1.68 8.42 -9.22
C ILE A 110 -1.46 9.60 -10.17
N PRO A 111 -0.31 9.68 -10.86
CA PRO A 111 -0.10 10.68 -11.90
C PRO A 111 -1.10 10.46 -13.04
N LEU A 112 -1.81 11.52 -13.42
CA LEU A 112 -2.74 11.50 -14.56
C LEU A 112 -2.13 12.18 -15.79
N THR A 113 -1.36 13.24 -15.56
CA THR A 113 -0.66 14.01 -16.59
C THR A 113 0.67 14.52 -16.04
N PRO A 114 1.57 15.06 -16.88
CA PRO A 114 2.79 15.74 -16.42
C PRO A 114 2.54 16.88 -15.42
N ARG A 115 1.29 17.37 -15.32
CA ARG A 115 0.91 18.48 -14.45
C ARG A 115 -0.08 18.12 -13.34
N ARG A 116 -0.62 16.91 -13.30
CA ARG A 116 -1.70 16.54 -12.37
C ARG A 116 -1.52 15.16 -11.79
N VAL A 117 -1.64 15.07 -10.47
CA VAL A 117 -1.67 13.83 -9.69
C VAL A 117 -3.00 13.76 -8.92
N VAL A 118 -3.65 12.60 -8.93
CA VAL A 118 -4.69 12.29 -7.94
C VAL A 118 -4.02 11.83 -6.67
N CYS A 119 -4.44 12.37 -5.55
CA CYS A 119 -4.03 11.90 -4.23
C CYS A 119 -5.26 11.48 -3.43
N LEU A 120 -5.26 10.24 -2.95
CA LEU A 120 -6.16 9.76 -1.91
C LEU A 120 -5.39 9.73 -0.60
N TYR A 121 -5.91 10.31 0.47
CA TYR A 121 -5.22 10.33 1.75
C TYR A 121 -6.17 10.19 2.94
N ASP A 122 -5.62 9.67 4.03
CA ASP A 122 -6.29 9.58 5.33
C ASP A 122 -6.37 10.96 5.99
N SER A 123 -7.55 11.60 5.90
CA SER A 123 -7.78 12.93 6.48
C SER A 123 -7.92 12.92 8.01
N GLU A 124 -8.05 11.76 8.64
CA GLU A 124 -7.93 11.64 10.10
C GLU A 124 -6.47 11.83 10.52
N VAL A 125 -5.51 11.37 9.71
CA VAL A 125 -4.08 11.43 10.00
C VAL A 125 -3.42 12.74 9.58
N TYR A 126 -3.71 13.20 8.37
CA TYR A 126 -3.00 14.33 7.79
C TYR A 126 -3.83 15.61 7.89
N LYS A 127 -3.17 16.70 8.31
CA LYS A 127 -3.67 18.06 8.08
C LYS A 127 -3.41 18.41 6.63
N PHE A 128 -4.45 18.87 5.96
CA PHE A 128 -4.41 19.27 4.56
C PHE A 128 -5.36 20.47 4.35
N PRO A 129 -5.04 21.42 3.46
CA PRO A 129 -5.97 22.48 3.09
C PRO A 129 -7.27 21.88 2.53
N HIS A 130 -8.43 22.31 3.04
CA HIS A 130 -9.75 21.82 2.63
C HIS A 130 -10.11 22.27 1.20
N LYS A 131 -9.41 21.75 0.20
CA LYS A 131 -9.61 22.02 -1.23
C LYS A 131 -9.53 20.73 -2.01
N SER A 132 -10.40 20.58 -3.00
CA SER A 132 -10.37 19.47 -3.95
C SER A 132 -9.21 19.55 -4.93
N LEU A 133 -8.61 20.73 -5.10
CA LEU A 133 -7.48 20.98 -5.98
C LEU A 133 -6.46 21.87 -5.27
N VAL A 134 -5.20 21.46 -5.29
CA VAL A 134 -4.10 22.12 -4.59
C VAL A 134 -2.90 22.26 -5.52
N HIS A 135 -2.40 23.49 -5.60
CA HIS A 135 -1.22 23.80 -6.39
C HIS A 135 0.07 23.46 -5.62
N ILE A 136 0.98 22.74 -6.27
CA ILE A 136 2.33 22.45 -5.81
C ILE A 136 3.29 23.43 -6.47
N TYR A 137 3.93 24.25 -5.64
CA TYR A 137 4.99 25.18 -6.05
C TYR A 137 6.39 24.67 -5.65
N SER A 138 6.46 23.59 -4.86
CA SER A 138 7.72 23.01 -4.38
C SER A 138 8.26 22.01 -5.39
N LYS A 139 9.35 22.35 -6.08
CA LYS A 139 10.08 21.41 -6.94
C LYS A 139 10.54 20.16 -6.17
N LYS A 140 10.85 20.30 -4.87
CA LYS A 140 11.20 19.17 -4.00
C LYS A 140 10.06 18.16 -3.85
N ASP A 141 8.82 18.63 -3.75
CA ASP A 141 7.65 17.75 -3.65
C ASP A 141 7.40 17.02 -4.97
N VAL A 142 7.61 17.69 -6.11
CA VAL A 142 7.54 17.07 -7.44
C VAL A 142 8.61 15.99 -7.61
N ILE A 143 9.86 16.29 -7.22
CA ILE A 143 10.96 15.30 -7.24
C ILE A 143 10.64 14.11 -6.33
N ALA A 144 10.09 14.34 -5.14
CA ALA A 144 9.71 13.25 -4.23
C ALA A 144 8.63 12.35 -4.84
N LEU A 145 7.60 12.92 -5.48
CA LEU A 145 6.57 12.17 -6.20
C LEU A 145 7.12 11.43 -7.41
N ASN A 146 8.08 12.02 -8.13
CA ASN A 146 8.73 11.36 -9.25
C ASN A 146 9.60 10.18 -8.78
N ASN A 147 10.37 10.35 -7.70
CA ASN A 147 11.15 9.25 -7.12
C ASN A 147 10.28 8.04 -6.79
N LEU A 148 9.06 8.26 -6.29
CA LEU A 148 8.08 7.19 -6.07
C LEU A 148 7.78 6.40 -7.36
N GLN A 149 7.61 7.08 -8.49
CA GLN A 149 7.35 6.42 -9.78
C GLN A 149 8.56 5.63 -10.26
N PHE A 150 9.78 6.17 -10.10
CA PHE A 150 11.01 5.44 -10.43
C PHE A 150 11.20 4.20 -9.57
N ILE A 151 10.90 4.29 -8.26
CA ILE A 151 11.01 3.16 -7.33
C ILE A 151 9.94 2.10 -7.61
N ASN A 152 8.72 2.52 -7.94
CA ASN A 152 7.59 1.60 -8.15
C ASN A 152 7.54 1.00 -9.55
N ALA A 153 8.27 1.56 -10.51
CA ALA A 153 8.36 1.07 -11.88
C ALA A 153 8.83 -0.39 -11.92
N GLU A 154 8.16 -1.20 -12.73
CA GLU A 154 8.62 -2.56 -13.00
C GLU A 154 9.73 -2.53 -14.05
N ASN A 155 9.49 -1.85 -15.17
CA ASN A 155 10.43 -1.79 -16.29
C ASN A 155 10.56 -0.39 -16.91
N ASN A 156 9.50 0.41 -16.90
CA ASN A 156 9.44 1.65 -17.68
C ASN A 156 9.00 2.87 -16.87
N VAL A 157 9.62 4.01 -17.18
CA VAL A 157 9.18 5.34 -16.75
C VAL A 157 9.02 6.21 -17.99
N TYR A 158 7.87 6.86 -18.08
CA TYR A 158 7.45 7.76 -19.15
C TYR A 158 7.47 9.19 -18.64
N PHE A 159 8.02 10.10 -19.45
CA PHE A 159 8.19 11.50 -19.08
C PHE A 159 8.13 12.39 -20.32
N LYS A 160 7.84 13.67 -20.11
CA LYS A 160 7.92 14.67 -21.16
C LYS A 160 9.37 15.11 -21.31
N ALA A 161 9.95 14.89 -22.50
CA ALA A 161 11.39 15.02 -22.72
C ALA A 161 12.01 16.39 -22.40
N SER A 162 11.24 17.48 -22.38
CA SER A 162 11.77 18.84 -22.25
C SER A 162 12.03 19.30 -20.81
N ASN A 163 11.47 18.62 -19.80
CA ASN A 163 11.32 19.18 -18.44
C ASN A 163 11.78 18.21 -17.33
N ILE A 164 12.80 17.38 -17.59
CA ILE A 164 13.26 16.40 -16.61
C ILE A 164 14.78 16.15 -16.68
N ASP A 165 15.43 16.09 -15.51
CA ASP A 165 16.84 15.73 -15.36
C ASP A 165 16.99 14.22 -15.06
N ILE A 166 16.99 13.39 -16.10
CA ILE A 166 17.05 11.92 -15.98
C ILE A 166 18.25 11.43 -15.16
N PRO A 167 19.50 11.91 -15.37
CA PRO A 167 20.64 11.52 -14.55
C PRO A 167 20.40 11.68 -13.05
N MET A 168 19.82 12.82 -12.62
CA MET A 168 19.50 13.06 -11.21
C MET A 168 18.59 11.96 -10.62
N TYR A 169 17.54 11.58 -11.35
CA TYR A 169 16.61 10.54 -10.88
C TYR A 169 17.27 9.15 -10.83
N LEU A 170 18.09 8.80 -11.82
CA LEU A 170 18.77 7.50 -11.85
C LEU A 170 19.76 7.33 -10.70
N ASP A 171 20.46 8.39 -10.31
CA ASP A 171 21.38 8.35 -9.17
C ASP A 171 20.63 8.17 -7.85
N SER A 172 19.48 8.85 -7.70
CA SER A 172 18.62 8.65 -6.53
C SER A 172 18.04 7.23 -6.48
N TRP A 173 17.60 6.69 -7.62
CA TRP A 173 16.99 5.37 -7.74
C TRP A 173 17.94 4.23 -7.34
N LYS A 174 19.21 4.30 -7.76
CA LYS A 174 20.23 3.29 -7.40
C LYS A 174 20.38 3.14 -5.88
N VAL A 175 20.32 4.25 -5.15
CA VAL A 175 20.40 4.25 -3.67
C VAL A 175 19.26 3.47 -3.03
N TYR A 176 18.10 3.40 -3.69
CA TYR A 176 16.90 2.73 -3.18
C TYR A 176 16.82 1.26 -3.62
N VAL A 177 17.14 0.95 -4.88
CA VAL A 177 17.01 -0.42 -5.43
C VAL A 177 18.14 -1.35 -5.01
N GLU A 178 19.36 -0.85 -4.81
CA GLU A 178 20.47 -1.69 -4.33
C GLU A 178 20.27 -2.20 -2.90
N LYS A 179 19.31 -1.64 -2.14
CA LYS A 179 19.21 -1.86 -0.70
C LYS A 179 18.38 -3.05 -0.25
N GLN A 180 17.49 -3.65 -1.05
CA GLN A 180 16.58 -4.69 -0.52
C GLN A 180 16.16 -5.76 -1.54
N PRO A 181 16.68 -7.00 -1.45
CA PRO A 181 16.07 -8.12 -2.15
C PRO A 181 14.69 -8.42 -1.55
N SER A 182 13.65 -8.48 -2.39
CA SER A 182 12.34 -8.96 -1.98
C SER A 182 12.46 -10.41 -1.52
N PRO A 183 12.13 -10.75 -0.26
CA PRO A 183 12.21 -12.13 0.18
C PRO A 183 11.15 -12.94 -0.57
N VAL A 184 11.61 -13.90 -1.37
CA VAL A 184 10.76 -14.89 -2.01
C VAL A 184 10.66 -16.09 -1.07
N ARG A 185 9.44 -16.40 -0.62
CA ARG A 185 9.15 -17.61 0.14
C ARG A 185 8.31 -18.55 -0.71
N THR A 186 8.57 -19.84 -0.57
CA THR A 186 7.79 -20.87 -1.23
C THR A 186 7.06 -21.69 -0.17
N LEU A 187 5.74 -21.77 -0.27
CA LEU A 187 4.90 -22.66 0.53
C LEU A 187 4.41 -23.81 -0.34
N LYS A 188 4.41 -25.02 0.20
CA LYS A 188 3.77 -26.17 -0.46
C LYS A 188 2.28 -26.14 -0.22
N VAL A 189 1.49 -26.48 -1.24
CA VAL A 189 0.03 -26.63 -1.09
C VAL A 189 -0.24 -27.94 -0.36
N PRO A 190 -0.96 -27.95 0.78
CA PRO A 190 -1.17 -29.16 1.60
C PRO A 190 -1.78 -30.34 0.81
N ASP A 191 -2.68 -30.05 -0.13
CA ASP A 191 -3.41 -31.06 -0.90
C ASP A 191 -2.85 -31.28 -2.32
N ASN A 192 -1.77 -30.58 -2.69
CA ASN A 192 -1.10 -30.75 -3.97
C ASN A 192 0.41 -30.49 -3.82
N PRO A 193 1.21 -31.53 -3.51
CA PRO A 193 2.63 -31.38 -3.20
C PRO A 193 3.49 -30.91 -4.38
N ASP A 194 2.97 -31.02 -5.62
CA ASP A 194 3.61 -30.51 -6.83
C ASP A 194 3.29 -29.02 -7.07
N ALA A 195 2.29 -28.47 -6.37
CA ALA A 195 1.95 -27.05 -6.43
C ALA A 195 2.67 -26.24 -5.34
N LEU A 196 3.21 -25.10 -5.76
CA LEU A 196 3.96 -24.18 -4.91
C LEU A 196 3.29 -22.80 -4.92
N ILE A 197 3.06 -22.24 -3.73
CA ILE A 197 2.71 -20.83 -3.56
C ILE A 197 4.00 -20.05 -3.40
N ILE A 198 4.29 -19.17 -4.37
CA ILE A 198 5.41 -18.24 -4.28
C ILE A 198 4.89 -16.94 -3.69
N LEU A 199 5.34 -16.64 -2.47
CA LEU A 199 5.12 -15.38 -1.79
C LEU A 199 6.31 -14.47 -2.06
N SER A 200 6.14 -13.49 -2.93
CA SER A 200 7.06 -12.35 -3.03
C SER A 200 6.41 -11.15 -2.35
N SER A 201 7.09 -10.56 -1.38
CA SER A 201 6.73 -9.24 -0.87
C SER A 201 7.64 -8.21 -1.50
N ILE A 202 7.10 -7.33 -2.33
CA ILE A 202 7.79 -6.11 -2.74
C ILE A 202 7.92 -5.26 -1.47
N VAL A 203 9.14 -5.13 -0.95
CA VAL A 203 9.41 -4.18 0.11
C VAL A 203 9.71 -2.86 -0.58
N LEU A 204 8.71 -1.97 -0.61
CA LEU A 204 8.99 -0.59 -0.99
C LEU A 204 10.03 -0.03 -0.01
N PRO A 205 11.17 0.48 -0.50
CA PRO A 205 12.21 1.00 0.37
C PRO A 205 11.64 2.13 1.23
N MET A 206 12.08 2.20 2.47
CA MET A 206 11.87 3.40 3.28
C MET A 206 12.65 4.54 2.64
N ILE A 207 11.95 5.60 2.24
CA ILE A 207 12.53 6.73 1.52
C ILE A 207 12.35 8.05 2.26
N ASP A 208 11.85 8.03 3.50
CA ASP A 208 11.47 9.20 4.31
C ASP A 208 10.58 10.14 3.47
N PHE A 209 9.53 9.58 2.89
CA PHE A 209 8.67 10.30 1.96
C PHE A 209 7.87 11.36 2.72
N LYS A 210 8.03 12.63 2.34
CA LYS A 210 7.26 13.72 2.92
C LYS A 210 7.03 14.82 1.90
N LEU A 211 5.75 15.11 1.64
CA LEU A 211 5.36 16.30 0.89
C LEU A 211 5.13 17.47 1.85
N SER A 212 5.55 18.66 1.45
CA SER A 212 5.39 19.87 2.25
C SER A 212 3.92 20.24 2.50
N ILE A 213 3.03 19.83 1.59
CA ILE A 213 1.58 20.06 1.67
C ILE A 213 0.88 19.23 2.76
N PHE A 214 1.52 18.16 3.26
CA PHE A 214 0.97 17.31 4.31
C PHE A 214 1.72 17.53 5.63
N SER A 215 0.98 17.61 6.73
CA SER A 215 1.55 17.48 8.07
C SER A 215 0.75 16.49 8.90
N ILE A 216 1.44 15.63 9.65
CA ILE A 216 0.77 14.64 10.50
C ILE A 216 0.17 15.35 11.72
N LYS A 217 -1.10 15.05 12.05
CA LYS A 217 -1.73 15.57 13.27
C LYS A 217 -0.98 15.06 14.51
N SER A 218 -0.70 15.96 15.45
CA SER A 218 0.12 15.66 16.64
C SER A 218 -0.48 14.55 17.51
N GLU A 219 -1.80 14.45 17.59
CA GLU A 219 -2.50 13.37 18.28
C GLU A 219 -2.21 12.01 17.66
N MET A 220 -2.20 11.94 16.32
CA MET A 220 -1.91 10.70 15.60
C MET A 220 -0.47 10.25 15.77
N LEU A 221 0.48 11.20 15.87
CA LEU A 221 1.84 10.88 16.29
C LEU A 221 1.87 10.29 17.69
N ARG A 222 1.14 10.86 18.66
CA ARG A 222 1.08 10.32 20.03
C ARG A 222 0.50 8.92 20.07
N ILE A 223 -0.59 8.68 19.34
CA ILE A 223 -1.19 7.34 19.19
C ILE A 223 -0.15 6.39 18.59
N ALA A 224 0.64 6.84 17.61
CA ALA A 224 1.68 6.01 17.04
C ALA A 224 2.82 5.67 18.00
N TYR A 225 3.23 6.62 18.84
CA TYR A 225 4.24 6.39 19.88
C TYR A 225 3.73 5.52 21.04
N GLN A 226 2.43 5.56 21.33
CA GLN A 226 1.81 4.84 22.44
C GLN A 226 1.25 3.47 22.03
N GLY A 227 0.90 3.31 20.75
CA GLY A 227 0.40 2.06 20.20
C GLY A 227 1.47 0.99 20.25
N ASN A 228 1.10 -0.23 20.61
CA ASN A 228 1.98 -1.37 20.42
C ASN A 228 2.09 -1.64 18.90
N PRO A 229 3.27 -1.46 18.27
CA PRO A 229 3.44 -1.71 16.83
C PRO A 229 3.12 -3.16 16.44
N ASP A 230 3.09 -4.09 17.39
CA ASP A 230 2.71 -5.49 17.18
C ASP A 230 1.20 -5.70 17.00
N PHE A 231 0.36 -4.69 17.28
CA PHE A 231 -1.10 -4.79 17.24
C PHE A 231 -1.70 -4.09 16.01
N LEU A 232 -1.70 -4.77 14.87
CA LEU A 232 -2.27 -4.29 13.59
C LEU A 232 -3.70 -3.74 13.71
N TRP A 233 -4.51 -4.26 14.63
CA TRP A 233 -5.89 -3.82 14.86
C TRP A 233 -6.00 -2.33 15.20
N THR A 234 -4.99 -1.79 15.89
CA THR A 234 -4.90 -0.36 16.23
C THR A 234 -4.67 0.54 15.01
N TRP A 235 -4.26 -0.07 13.90
CA TRP A 235 -3.88 0.59 12.66
C TRP A 235 -4.88 0.39 11.52
N ILE A 236 -5.99 -0.32 11.76
CA ILE A 236 -7.09 -0.36 10.78
C ILE A 236 -7.84 0.96 10.86
N ARG A 237 -7.89 1.67 9.74
CA ARG A 237 -8.56 2.97 9.56
C ARG A 237 -10.07 2.81 9.42
N ASN A 238 -10.51 1.98 8.48
CA ASN A 238 -11.91 1.88 8.11
C ASN A 238 -12.70 1.08 9.17
N PRO A 239 -13.69 1.70 9.86
CA PRO A 239 -14.38 1.07 10.99
C PRO A 239 -15.30 -0.08 10.57
N ILE A 240 -15.88 -0.03 9.37
CA ILE A 240 -16.71 -1.11 8.83
C ILE A 240 -15.83 -2.33 8.57
N TRP A 241 -14.72 -2.12 7.87
CA TRP A 241 -13.74 -3.16 7.60
C TRP A 241 -13.16 -3.73 8.90
N HIS A 242 -12.85 -2.88 9.88
CA HIS A 242 -12.41 -3.31 11.21
C HIS A 242 -13.44 -4.23 11.85
N GLY A 243 -14.72 -3.81 11.92
CA GLY A 243 -15.79 -4.60 12.50
C GLY A 243 -15.97 -5.95 11.80
N TRP A 244 -15.87 -5.99 10.47
CA TRP A 244 -15.95 -7.22 9.69
C TRP A 244 -14.80 -8.17 9.96
N CYS A 245 -13.57 -7.67 10.03
CA CYS A 245 -12.41 -8.49 10.36
C CYS A 245 -12.52 -9.06 11.78
N MET A 246 -12.98 -8.26 12.75
CA MET A 246 -13.20 -8.73 14.12
C MET A 246 -14.28 -9.80 14.19
N GLU A 247 -15.43 -9.59 13.53
CA GLU A 247 -16.51 -10.57 13.51
C GLU A 247 -16.10 -11.88 12.81
N PHE A 248 -15.40 -11.80 11.67
CA PHE A 248 -14.87 -12.97 10.99
C PHE A 248 -13.92 -13.75 11.91
N PHE A 249 -13.02 -13.04 12.60
CA PHE A 249 -12.09 -13.65 13.53
C PHE A 249 -12.79 -14.36 14.69
N ASP A 250 -13.80 -13.72 15.27
CA ASP A 250 -14.62 -14.33 16.33
C ASP A 250 -15.34 -15.59 15.83
N GLN A 251 -15.83 -15.60 14.59
CA GLN A 251 -16.42 -16.80 13.98
C GLN A 251 -15.40 -17.91 13.78
N VAL A 252 -14.19 -17.59 13.33
CA VAL A 252 -13.12 -18.58 13.12
C VAL A 252 -12.65 -19.17 14.45
N ASN A 253 -12.42 -18.32 15.45
CA ASN A 253 -12.01 -18.77 16.79
C ASN A 253 -13.09 -19.61 17.48
N ALA A 254 -14.35 -19.30 17.23
CA ALA A 254 -15.49 -20.11 17.69
C ALA A 254 -15.70 -21.40 16.88
N GLY A 255 -14.85 -21.69 15.89
CA GLY A 255 -14.96 -22.86 15.01
C GLY A 255 -16.16 -22.83 14.06
N LYS A 256 -16.83 -21.68 13.92
CA LYS A 256 -18.03 -21.50 13.09
C LYS A 256 -17.70 -21.29 11.61
N ARG A 257 -16.47 -20.90 11.29
CA ARG A 257 -16.01 -20.57 9.93
C ARG A 257 -14.55 -20.95 9.75
N ASN A 258 -14.13 -21.30 8.53
CA ASN A 258 -12.73 -21.53 8.21
C ASN A 258 -12.04 -20.21 7.78
N TRP A 259 -10.74 -20.09 8.00
CA TRP A 259 -9.91 -19.00 7.49
C TRP A 259 -10.03 -18.79 5.98
N MET A 260 -10.30 -19.85 5.22
CA MET A 260 -10.46 -19.82 3.76
C MET A 260 -11.83 -19.30 3.29
N ASP A 261 -12.80 -19.13 4.19
CA ASP A 261 -14.17 -18.68 3.86
C ASP A 261 -14.36 -17.16 3.99
N PHE A 262 -13.27 -16.37 3.97
CA PHE A 262 -13.35 -14.92 4.06
C PHE A 262 -14.07 -14.29 2.87
N ASP A 263 -13.89 -14.85 1.67
CA ASP A 263 -14.58 -14.42 0.45
C ASP A 263 -16.11 -14.49 0.61
N LYS A 264 -16.62 -15.63 1.07
CA LYS A 264 -18.05 -15.85 1.32
C LYS A 264 -18.56 -14.92 2.41
N PHE A 265 -17.81 -14.78 3.50
CA PHE A 265 -18.14 -13.86 4.60
C PHE A 265 -18.28 -12.43 4.08
N TYR A 266 -17.31 -11.99 3.28
CA TYR A 266 -17.33 -10.67 2.70
C TYR A 266 -18.51 -10.47 1.73
N GLU A 267 -18.79 -11.45 0.86
CA GLU A 267 -19.94 -11.38 -0.06
C GLU A 267 -21.27 -11.31 0.69
N GLU A 268 -21.42 -12.02 1.81
CA GLU A 268 -22.57 -11.91 2.73
C GLU A 268 -22.68 -10.49 3.31
N LYS A 269 -21.56 -9.93 3.77
CA LYS A 269 -21.54 -8.58 4.36
C LYS A 269 -21.83 -7.50 3.33
N MET A 270 -21.25 -7.56 2.14
CA MET A 270 -21.48 -6.59 1.07
C MET A 270 -22.94 -6.50 0.64
N LYS A 271 -23.70 -7.61 0.68
CA LYS A 271 -25.16 -7.59 0.41
C LYS A 271 -25.94 -6.74 1.41
N SER A 272 -25.41 -6.57 2.61
CA SER A 272 -26.03 -5.81 3.70
C SER A 272 -25.58 -4.33 3.78
N VAL A 273 -24.57 -3.93 3.00
CA VAL A 273 -24.05 -2.55 3.02
C VAL A 273 -24.97 -1.62 2.22
N PRO A 274 -25.47 -0.54 2.84
CA PRO A 274 -26.15 0.53 2.13
C PRO A 274 -25.26 1.14 1.03
N LYS A 275 -25.78 1.27 -0.20
CA LYS A 275 -25.00 1.70 -1.37
C LYS A 275 -24.42 3.12 -1.26
N ASP A 276 -25.01 3.95 -0.42
CA ASP A 276 -24.57 5.32 -0.09
C ASP A 276 -23.28 5.36 0.73
N ILE A 277 -22.97 4.30 1.50
CA ILE A 277 -21.72 4.20 2.27
C ILE A 277 -20.52 3.86 1.38
N LEU A 278 -20.77 3.30 0.20
CA LEU A 278 -19.76 2.92 -0.79
C LEU A 278 -19.47 4.05 -1.79
N GLN A 279 -19.59 5.32 -1.38
CA GLN A 279 -19.22 6.46 -2.23
C GLN A 279 -17.86 7.01 -1.82
N VAL A 280 -17.05 7.38 -2.81
CA VAL A 280 -15.76 8.05 -2.56
C VAL A 280 -16.05 9.46 -2.07
N ASN A 281 -15.50 9.81 -0.90
CA ASN A 281 -15.54 11.17 -0.38
C ASN A 281 -14.69 12.10 -1.25
N LEU A 282 -15.33 12.74 -2.23
CA LEU A 282 -14.75 13.88 -2.93
C LEU A 282 -14.74 15.07 -1.96
N CYS A 283 -13.60 15.74 -1.81
CA CYS A 283 -13.60 17.06 -1.20
C CYS A 283 -14.56 17.94 -2.03
N HIS A 284 -15.66 18.39 -1.46
CA HIS A 284 -16.57 19.29 -2.16
C HIS A 284 -15.84 20.61 -2.44
N PRO A 285 -15.84 21.11 -3.69
CA PRO A 285 -15.36 22.47 -3.94
C PRO A 285 -16.27 23.45 -3.19
N GLN A 286 -15.68 24.29 -2.34
CA GLN A 286 -16.31 25.52 -1.84
C GLN A 286 -16.14 26.62 -2.88
#